data_AF-A0A132EBD6-F1
#
_entry.id   AF-A0A132EBD6-F1
#
_cell.length_a   1.000
_cell.length_b   1.000
_cell.length_c   1.000
_cell.angle_alpha   90.00
_cell.angle_beta   90.00
_cell.angle_gamma   90.00
#
_symmetry.space_group_name_H-M   'P 1'
#
loop_
_entity.id
_entity.type
_entity.pdbx_description
1 polymer ?
#
loop_
_entity_poly.entity_id
_entity_poly.type
_entity_poly.pdbx_seq_one_letter_code
_entity_poly.pdbx_strand_id
1 'polypeptide(L)'
;MRCQKLYAGARATLIAAGGAVVQVAHLGQRLHRIENDGWEDLDGTFMPGVVWFGWAAVVRPDKTILHEGPVADSTGLVLESMQLLGVRTTVSTLCSQIA
;
A
#
# COMPACT_ATOMS: atom_id res chain seq x y z
N MET A 1 -3.68 0.44 15.76
CA MET A 1 -3.95 0.58 14.31
C MET A 1 -3.59 -0.71 13.57
N ARG A 2 -4.58 -1.46 13.05
CA ARG A 2 -4.30 -2.55 12.10
C ARG A 2 -3.95 -1.95 10.74
N CYS A 3 -2.85 -2.39 10.11
CA CYS A 3 -2.59 -2.15 8.68
C CYS A 3 -3.51 -3.05 7.82
N GLN A 4 -4.82 -2.91 8.01
CA GLN A 4 -5.90 -3.63 7.33
C GLN A 4 -6.71 -2.65 6.47
N LYS A 5 -6.04 -1.68 5.82
CA LYS A 5 -6.73 -0.55 5.17
C LYS A 5 -6.51 -0.42 3.67
N LEU A 6 -5.91 -1.42 3.02
CA LEU A 6 -6.05 -1.52 1.56
C LEU A 6 -7.40 -2.20 1.26
N TYR A 7 -8.31 -1.48 0.60
CA TYR A 7 -9.57 -2.04 0.17
C TYR A 7 -9.35 -3.26 -0.74
N ALA A 8 -10.18 -4.30 -0.58
CA ALA A 8 -10.00 -5.57 -1.27
C ALA A 8 -9.92 -5.42 -2.80
N GLY A 9 -10.69 -4.50 -3.39
CA GLY A 9 -10.65 -4.21 -4.82
C GLY A 9 -9.31 -3.62 -5.28
N ALA A 10 -8.78 -2.62 -4.56
CA ALA A 10 -7.48 -2.02 -4.90
C ALA A 10 -6.34 -3.03 -4.72
N ARG A 11 -6.41 -3.88 -3.70
CA ARG A 11 -5.47 -4.99 -3.51
C ARG A 11 -5.52 -5.97 -4.69
N ALA A 12 -6.73 -6.34 -5.14
CA ALA A 12 -6.89 -7.23 -6.28
C ALA A 12 -6.34 -6.62 -7.58
N THR A 13 -6.57 -5.32 -7.82
CA THR A 13 -6.00 -4.61 -8.98
C THR A 13 -4.47 -4.63 -8.96
N LEU A 14 -3.86 -4.34 -7.81
CA LEU A 14 -2.40 -4.36 -7.66
C LEU A 14 -1.83 -5.76 -7.95
N ILE A 15 -2.46 -6.81 -7.38
CA ILE A 15 -2.03 -8.20 -7.60
C ILE A 15 -2.23 -8.63 -9.05
N ALA A 16 -3.34 -8.21 -9.69
CA ALA A 16 -3.60 -8.51 -11.11
C ALA A 16 -2.55 -7.87 -12.04
N ALA A 17 -1.95 -6.75 -11.63
CA ALA A 17 -0.81 -6.13 -12.32
C ALA A 17 0.56 -6.74 -11.94
N GLY A 18 0.58 -7.81 -11.15
CA GLY A 18 1.80 -8.48 -10.71
C GLY A 18 2.48 -7.84 -9.49
N GLY A 19 1.80 -6.91 -8.81
CA GLY A 19 2.29 -6.28 -7.59
C GLY A 19 2.07 -7.10 -6.32
N ALA A 20 2.72 -6.68 -5.23
CA ALA A 20 2.56 -7.26 -3.90
C ALA A 20 2.43 -6.16 -2.84
N VAL A 21 1.87 -6.51 -1.68
CA VAL A 21 1.76 -5.61 -0.53
C VAL A 21 2.62 -6.18 0.58
N VAL A 22 3.57 -5.39 1.06
CA VAL A 22 4.43 -5.71 2.20
C VAL A 22 4.25 -4.64 3.26
N GLN A 23 4.20 -5.06 4.53
CA GLN A 23 4.35 -4.15 5.65
C GLN A 23 5.81 -4.15 6.08
N VAL A 24 6.42 -2.97 6.13
CA VAL A 24 7.71 -2.78 6.78
C VAL A 24 7.45 -2.29 8.21
N ALA A 25 7.95 -3.01 9.20
CA ALA A 25 7.84 -2.67 10.61
C ALA A 25 9.20 -2.23 11.16
N HIS A 26 9.22 -1.45 12.25
CA HIS A 26 10.47 -1.17 12.96
C HIS A 26 11.07 -2.44 13.56
N LEU A 27 12.39 -2.44 13.73
CA LEU A 27 13.09 -3.50 14.45
C LEU A 27 12.45 -3.75 15.83
N GLY A 28 12.05 -5.01 16.07
CA GLY A 28 11.44 -5.42 17.33
C GLY A 28 10.00 -4.91 17.55
N GLN A 29 9.34 -4.35 16.53
CA GLN A 29 7.96 -3.89 16.65
C GLN A 29 7.01 -5.08 16.88
N ARG A 30 6.42 -5.13 18.09
CA ARG A 30 5.45 -6.17 18.47
C ARG A 30 4.00 -5.78 18.19
N LEU A 31 3.69 -4.48 18.28
CA LEU A 31 2.34 -3.97 18.09
C LEU A 31 2.11 -3.65 16.60
N HIS A 32 0.91 -3.93 16.10
CA HIS A 32 0.48 -3.52 14.76
C HIS A 32 1.30 -4.10 13.59
N ARG A 33 2.06 -5.16 13.86
CA ARG A 33 2.78 -5.95 12.86
C ARG A 33 1.87 -7.06 12.33
N ILE A 34 1.95 -7.35 11.04
CA ILE A 34 1.39 -8.56 10.44
C ILE A 34 2.25 -9.76 10.86
N GLU A 35 1.60 -10.79 11.38
CA GLU A 35 2.26 -11.97 11.97
C GLU A 35 3.13 -12.75 10.97
N ASN A 36 2.78 -12.75 9.68
CA ASN A 36 3.49 -13.46 8.62
C ASN A 36 3.75 -12.55 7.41
N ASP A 37 4.90 -12.71 6.73
CA ASP A 37 5.28 -12.01 5.49
C ASP A 37 5.53 -10.49 5.58
N GLY A 38 5.67 -9.95 6.80
CA GLY A 38 6.14 -8.57 7.02
C GLY A 38 7.67 -8.48 7.01
N TRP A 39 8.19 -7.33 6.59
CA TRP A 39 9.62 -7.04 6.63
C TRP A 39 9.94 -6.16 7.84
N GLU A 40 11.17 -6.24 8.34
CA GLU A 40 11.67 -5.37 9.41
C GLU A 40 12.74 -4.43 8.86
N ASP A 41 12.66 -3.16 9.19
CA ASP A 41 13.72 -2.18 8.93
C ASP A 41 14.80 -2.32 10.02
N LEU A 42 15.85 -3.08 9.70
CA LEU A 42 16.93 -3.42 10.64
C LEU A 42 17.86 -2.22 10.92
N ASP A 43 18.15 -1.44 9.88
CA ASP A 43 19.14 -0.37 9.92
C ASP A 43 18.50 1.03 10.07
N GLY A 44 17.17 1.11 10.15
CA GLY A 44 16.44 2.38 10.16
C GLY A 44 16.57 3.17 8.85
N THR A 45 16.98 2.50 7.77
CA THR A 45 17.25 3.14 6.47
C THR A 45 15.97 3.35 5.68
N PHE A 46 14.96 2.50 5.89
CA PHE A 46 13.66 2.62 5.24
C PHE A 46 12.78 3.68 5.92
N MET A 47 12.95 3.84 7.23
CA MET A 47 12.28 4.85 8.05
C MET A 47 13.30 5.77 8.73
N PRO A 48 14.04 6.60 7.97
CA PRO A 48 15.12 7.42 8.52
C PRO A 48 14.55 8.64 9.23
N GLY A 49 13.85 8.47 10.36
CA GLY A 49 13.37 9.56 11.24
C GLY A 49 12.41 10.60 10.65
N VAL A 50 12.23 10.63 9.32
CA VAL A 50 11.45 11.63 8.57
C VAL A 50 10.08 11.07 8.16
N VAL A 51 9.98 9.74 7.99
CA VAL A 51 8.74 9.06 7.64
C VAL A 51 8.00 8.71 8.93
N TRP A 52 6.82 9.29 9.11
CA TRP A 52 6.01 9.12 10.31
C TRP A 52 5.39 7.72 10.31
N PHE A 53 5.16 7.16 11.51
CA PHE A 53 4.48 5.87 11.64
C PHE A 53 3.16 5.86 10.86
N GLY A 54 2.92 4.79 10.10
CA GLY A 54 1.71 4.67 9.29
C GLY A 54 1.77 5.41 7.96
N TRP A 55 2.95 5.54 7.36
CA TRP A 55 3.12 5.93 5.97
C TRP A 55 3.06 4.72 5.03
N ALA A 56 2.70 4.93 3.77
CA ALA A 56 2.70 3.92 2.72
C ALA A 56 3.26 4.52 1.43
N ALA A 57 3.93 3.69 0.64
CA ALA A 57 4.45 4.06 -0.67
C ALA A 57 4.17 2.95 -1.69
N VAL A 58 3.83 3.34 -2.91
CA VAL A 58 3.78 2.44 -4.07
C VAL A 58 5.09 2.58 -4.82
N VAL A 59 5.83 1.48 -4.91
CA VAL A 59 7.20 1.46 -5.43
C VAL A 59 7.25 0.57 -6.67
N ARG A 60 7.91 1.06 -7.73
CA ARG A 60 8.20 0.29 -8.95
C ARG A 60 9.43 -0.62 -8.75
N PRO A 61 9.59 -1.69 -9.55
CA PRO A 61 10.76 -2.56 -9.47
C PRO A 61 12.11 -1.87 -9.71
N ASP A 62 12.11 -0.72 -10.39
CA ASP A 62 13.29 0.13 -10.58
C ASP A 62 13.62 1.03 -9.38
N LYS A 63 12.96 0.80 -8.23
CA LYS A 63 13.11 1.53 -6.96
C LYS A 63 12.57 2.96 -6.99
N THR A 64 11.73 3.28 -7.98
CA THR A 64 11.06 4.60 -8.04
C THR A 64 9.78 4.59 -7.21
N ILE A 65 9.61 5.60 -6.35
CA ILE A 65 8.34 5.85 -5.64
C ILE A 65 7.39 6.53 -6.62
N LEU A 66 6.22 5.94 -6.84
CA LEU A 66 5.19 6.48 -7.71
C LEU A 66 4.25 7.42 -6.96
N HIS A 67 3.80 6.96 -5.79
CA HIS A 67 2.95 7.70 -4.86
C HIS A 67 3.29 7.30 -3.43
N GLU A 68 3.20 8.25 -2.52
CA GLU A 68 3.40 8.03 -1.09
C GLU A 68 2.47 8.93 -0.27
N GLY A 69 2.18 8.51 0.95
CA GLY A 69 1.26 9.23 1.82
C GLY A 69 0.88 8.43 3.06
N PRO A 70 -0.07 8.94 3.87
CA PRO A 70 -0.62 8.20 4.98
C PRO A 70 -1.22 6.85 4.54
N VAL A 71 -1.00 5.79 5.32
CA VAL A 71 -1.54 4.45 5.07
C VAL A 71 -3.08 4.42 5.05
N ALA A 72 -3.71 5.42 5.68
CA ALA A 72 -5.15 5.63 5.62
C ALA A 72 -5.63 5.84 4.18
N ASP A 73 -4.79 6.41 3.32
CA ASP A 73 -5.08 6.75 1.93
C ASP A 73 -4.54 5.70 0.94
N SER A 74 -4.03 4.57 1.44
CA SER A 74 -3.40 3.50 0.64
C SER A 74 -4.23 3.03 -0.56
N THR A 75 -5.56 3.04 -0.44
CA THR A 75 -6.46 2.71 -1.56
C THR A 75 -6.36 3.74 -2.70
N GLY A 76 -6.33 5.04 -2.38
CA GLY A 76 -6.15 6.11 -3.35
C GLY A 76 -4.76 6.05 -4.00
N LEU A 77 -3.71 5.89 -3.18
CA LEU A 77 -2.33 5.77 -3.67
C LEU A 77 -2.17 4.65 -4.71
N VAL A 78 -2.79 3.48 -4.47
CA VAL A 78 -2.78 2.37 -5.43
C VAL A 78 -3.56 2.74 -6.69
N LEU A 79 -4.80 3.23 -6.58
CA LEU A 79 -5.62 3.52 -7.76
C LEU A 79 -4.99 4.60 -8.66
N GLU A 80 -4.44 5.66 -8.08
CA GLU A 80 -3.71 6.71 -8.80
C GLU A 80 -2.46 6.15 -9.49
N SER A 81 -1.70 5.31 -8.78
CA SER A 81 -0.54 4.61 -9.35
C SER A 81 -0.92 3.75 -10.55
N MET A 82 -2.04 3.01 -10.46
CA MET A 82 -2.52 2.17 -11.56
C MET A 82 -2.95 2.99 -12.78
N GLN A 83 -3.55 4.17 -12.56
CA GLN A 83 -3.88 5.12 -13.62
C GLN A 83 -2.61 5.62 -14.34
N LEU A 84 -1.58 6.00 -13.60
CA LEU A 84 -0.29 6.44 -14.16
C LEU A 84 0.40 5.33 -14.98
N LEU A 85 0.32 4.09 -14.52
CA LEU A 85 0.91 2.93 -15.22
C LEU A 85 0.09 2.49 -16.45
N GLY A 86 -1.04 3.15 -16.74
CA GLY A 86 -1.91 2.81 -17.86
C GLY A 86 -2.65 1.47 -17.67
N VAL A 87 -2.62 0.90 -16.46
CA VAL A 87 -3.41 -0.29 -16.15
C VAL A 87 -4.86 0.17 -16.07
N ARG A 88 -5.67 -0.26 -17.05
CA ARG A 88 -7.12 -0.02 -17.02
C ARG A 88 -7.68 -0.71 -15.79
N THR A 89 -7.85 0.07 -14.74
CA THR A 89 -8.57 -0.36 -13.56
C THR A 89 -10.01 -0.52 -14.00
N THR A 90 -10.49 -1.75 -14.15
CA THR A 90 -11.93 -1.99 -14.28
C THR A 90 -12.55 -1.70 -12.92
N VAL A 91 -12.74 -0.41 -12.63
CA VAL A 91 -13.60 0.05 -11.56
C VAL A 91 -15.01 -0.38 -11.98
N SER A 92 -15.44 -1.54 -11.50
CA SER A 92 -16.85 -1.90 -11.54
C SER A 92 -17.56 -0.96 -10.58
N THR A 93 -18.03 0.16 -11.14
CA THR A 93 -18.89 1.12 -10.46
C THR A 93 -20.21 0.44 -10.13
N LEU A 94 -20.37 -0.05 -8.90
CA LEU A 94 -21.68 -0.29 -8.33
C LEU A 94 -22.25 1.06 -7.87
N CYS A 95 -22.70 1.85 -8.83
CA CYS A 95 -23.57 3.00 -8.58
C CYS A 95 -24.88 2.75 -9.35
N SER A 96 -25.81 2.04 -8.70
CA SER A 96 -27.26 2.18 -8.90
C SER A 96 -28.01 1.08 -8.14
N GLN A 97 -28.40 1.36 -6.90
CA GLN A 97 -29.68 0.88 -6.37
C GLN A 97 -30.35 2.06 -5.65
N ILE A 98 -31.00 2.89 -6.46
CA ILE A 98 -32.19 3.62 -6.04
C ILE A 98 -33.36 2.69 -6.34
N ALA A 99 -34.05 2.26 -5.30
CA ALA A 99 -35.48 1.97 -5.29
C ALA A 99 -35.98 2.19 -3.85
#